data_AF-A0A6C0BS15-F1
#
_entry.id   AF-A0A6C0BS15-F1
#
_cell.length_a   1.000
_cell.length_b   1.000
_cell.length_c   1.000
_cell.angle_alpha   90.00
_cell.angle_beta   90.00
_cell.angle_gamma   90.00
#
_symmetry.space_group_name_H-M   'P 1'
#
loop_
_entity.id
_entity.type
_entity.pdbx_description
1 polymer ?
#
loop_
_entity_poly.entity_id
_entity_poly.type
_entity_poly.pdbx_seq_one_letter_code
_entity_poly.pdbx_strand_id
1 'polypeptide(L)'
;MFYNGDVIYIKKYIGDLLVTDTTNKYKIVHIYPKMTLYKGTIFHKIALLDNGIQIPMYTYNIISKERVFFIEHIPFFQRVASCCNNLF
;
A
#
# COMPACT_ATOMS: atom_id res chain seq x y z
N MET A 1 -2.37 9.24 -5.37
CA MET A 1 -3.52 8.31 -5.54
C MET A 1 -2.97 6.97 -6.05
N PHE A 2 -3.65 5.86 -5.81
CA PHE A 2 -3.22 4.52 -6.25
C PHE A 2 -4.18 3.98 -7.32
N TYR A 3 -3.65 3.21 -8.26
CA TYR A 3 -4.35 2.67 -9.40
C TYR A 3 -4.03 1.18 -9.60
N ASN A 4 -4.90 0.48 -10.32
CA ASN A 4 -4.59 -0.88 -10.78
C ASN A 4 -3.35 -0.82 -11.66
N GLY A 5 -2.40 -1.72 -11.42
CA GLY A 5 -1.12 -1.77 -12.10
C GLY A 5 0.03 -1.09 -11.34
N ASP A 6 -0.25 -0.28 -10.32
CA ASP A 6 0.80 0.34 -9.50
C ASP A 6 1.63 -0.72 -8.77
N VAL A 7 2.94 -0.51 -8.74
CA VAL A 7 3.87 -1.29 -7.93
C VAL A 7 4.16 -0.53 -6.64
N ILE A 8 3.96 -1.20 -5.52
CA ILE A 8 3.98 -0.63 -4.17
C ILE A 8 4.87 -1.42 -3.22
N TYR A 9 5.25 -0.77 -2.12
CA TYR A 9 5.71 -1.41 -0.89
C TYR A 9 4.57 -1.53 0.11
N ILE A 10 4.62 -2.56 0.97
CA ILE A 10 3.68 -2.73 2.09
C ILE A 10 4.32 -2.15 3.35
N LYS A 11 3.54 -1.50 4.19
CA LYS A 11 3.98 -1.08 5.53
C LYS A 11 3.60 -2.11 6.58
N LYS A 12 4.49 -2.33 7.55
CA LYS A 12 4.31 -3.25 8.67
C LYS A 12 4.53 -2.51 9.98
N TYR A 13 3.85 -2.95 11.03
CA TYR A 13 4.08 -2.43 12.37
C TYR A 13 5.41 -2.95 12.93
N ILE A 14 6.25 -2.03 13.38
CA ILE A 14 7.47 -2.28 14.16
C ILE A 14 7.27 -1.54 15.49
N GLY A 15 6.75 -2.26 16.48
CA GLY A 15 6.17 -1.64 17.67
C GLY A 15 4.95 -0.78 17.28
N ASP A 16 4.95 0.47 17.72
CA ASP A 16 3.88 1.44 17.42
C ASP A 16 4.06 2.17 16.07
N LEU A 17 5.19 1.94 15.39
CA LEU A 17 5.53 2.62 14.14
C LEU A 17 5.10 1.80 12.93
N LEU A 18 4.45 2.44 11.96
CA LEU A 18 4.10 1.83 10.68
C LEU A 18 5.20 2.13 9.65
N VAL A 19 6.06 1.15 9.40
CA VAL A 19 7.30 1.30 8.61
C VAL A 19 7.18 0.57 7.28
N THR A 20 7.69 1.17 6.21
CA THR A 20 7.69 0.59 4.86
C THR A 20 8.67 -0.58 4.75
N ASP A 21 8.17 -1.75 4.38
CA ASP A 21 8.98 -2.91 4.05
C ASP A 21 9.44 -2.83 2.59
N THR A 22 10.73 -2.52 2.38
CA THR A 22 11.34 -2.39 1.06
C THR A 22 11.89 -3.70 0.51
N THR A 23 11.77 -4.82 1.22
CA THR A 23 12.31 -6.12 0.80
C THR A 23 11.52 -6.71 -0.36
N ASN A 24 10.19 -6.53 -0.36
CA ASN A 24 9.30 -7.10 -1.37
C ASN A 24 8.46 -6.03 -2.04
N LYS A 25 8.27 -6.17 -3.35
CA LYS A 25 7.41 -5.31 -4.17
C LYS A 25 6.18 -6.09 -4.57
N TYR A 26 5.04 -5.42 -4.59
CA TYR A 26 3.77 -6.02 -4.98
C TYR A 26 3.08 -5.14 -6.01
N LYS A 27 2.43 -5.77 -6.98
CA LYS A 27 1.60 -5.07 -7.96
C LYS A 27 0.15 -5.12 -7.51
N ILE A 28 -0.52 -3.96 -7.53
CA ILE A 28 -1.96 -3.88 -7.32
C ILE A 28 -2.67 -4.44 -8.55
N VAL A 29 -3.40 -5.54 -8.38
CA VAL A 29 -4.19 -6.16 -9.46
C VAL A 29 -5.60 -5.59 -9.49
N HIS A 30 -6.22 -5.38 -8.32
CA HIS A 30 -7.57 -4.88 -8.23
C HIS A 30 -7.78 -4.04 -6.98
N ILE A 31 -8.40 -2.86 -7.12
CA ILE A 31 -8.85 -2.03 -6.00
C ILE A 31 -10.36 -2.19 -5.86
N TYR A 32 -10.82 -2.72 -4.73
CA TYR A 32 -12.25 -2.90 -4.49
C TYR A 32 -12.95 -1.55 -4.41
N PRO A 33 -14.08 -1.33 -5.11
CA PRO A 33 -14.72 -0.02 -5.20
C PRO A 33 -15.32 0.43 -3.87
N LYS A 34 -15.85 -0.50 -3.09
CA LYS A 34 -16.49 -0.21 -1.80
C LYS A 34 -15.44 -0.08 -0.70
N MET A 35 -15.64 0.91 0.18
CA MET A 35 -15.00 0.92 1.48
C MET A 35 -15.82 0.05 2.43
N THR A 36 -15.16 -0.77 3.21
CA THR A 36 -15.83 -1.63 4.20
C THR A 36 -15.79 -0.92 5.56
N LEU A 37 -16.89 -1.02 6.32
CA LEU A 37 -16.95 -0.48 7.67
C LEU A 37 -16.33 -1.48 8.65
N TYR A 38 -15.42 -0.98 9.48
CA TYR A 38 -14.71 -1.70 10.51
C TYR A 38 -14.93 -1.00 11.85
N LYS A 39 -15.30 -1.77 12.88
CA LYS A 39 -15.55 -1.27 14.25
C LYS A 39 -16.51 -0.05 14.32
N GLY A 40 -17.46 0.05 13.40
CA GLY A 40 -18.51 1.08 13.40
C GLY A 40 -18.07 2.50 13.02
N THR A 41 -16.78 2.81 13.07
CA THR A 41 -16.25 4.18 12.87
C THR A 41 -15.05 4.26 11.91
N ILE A 42 -14.47 3.12 11.54
CA ILE A 42 -13.28 3.06 10.68
C ILE A 42 -13.68 2.49 9.34
N PHE A 43 -13.38 3.19 8.25
CA PHE A 43 -13.49 2.64 6.91
C PHE A 43 -12.14 2.12 6.46
N HIS A 44 -12.10 0.96 5.80
CA HIS A 44 -10.90 0.50 5.09
C HIS A 44 -11.16 0.33 3.59
N LYS A 45 -10.19 0.76 2.80
CA LYS A 45 -10.13 0.52 1.35
C LYS A 45 -9.22 -0.67 1.10
N ILE A 46 -9.68 -1.67 0.34
CA ILE A 46 -8.95 -2.94 0.14
C ILE A 46 -8.43 -3.02 -1.29
N ALA A 47 -7.23 -3.59 -1.45
CA ALA A 47 -6.66 -3.99 -2.73
C ALA A 47 -6.29 -5.47 -2.72
N LEU A 48 -6.38 -6.11 -3.90
CA LEU A 48 -5.83 -7.41 -4.22
C LEU A 48 -4.47 -7.24 -4.89
N LEU A 49 -3.48 -7.98 -4.41
CA LEU A 49 -2.13 -8.01 -4.95
C LEU A 49 -1.93 -9.15 -5.95
N ASP A 50 -0.85 -9.08 -6.71
CA ASP A 50 -0.41 -10.08 -7.69
C ASP A 50 -0.14 -11.47 -7.13
N ASN A 51 0.21 -11.56 -5.85
CA ASN A 51 0.34 -12.83 -5.13
C ASN A 51 -1.00 -13.38 -4.60
N GLY A 52 -2.14 -12.76 -4.95
CA GLY A 52 -3.47 -13.18 -4.52
C GLY A 52 -3.87 -12.73 -3.10
N ILE A 53 -3.00 -12.02 -2.38
CA ILE A 53 -3.30 -11.53 -1.03
C ILE A 53 -4.13 -10.23 -1.11
N GLN A 54 -5.16 -10.15 -0.27
CA GLN A 54 -5.92 -8.93 -0.06
C GLN A 54 -5.36 -8.15 1.13
N ILE A 55 -5.14 -6.85 0.95
CA ILE A 55 -4.62 -5.97 2.00
C ILE A 55 -5.43 -4.67 2.11
N PRO A 56 -5.56 -4.09 3.32
CA PRO A 56 -6.04 -2.72 3.45
C PRO A 56 -4.99 -1.77 2.84
N MET A 57 -5.41 -0.88 1.95
CA MET A 57 -4.57 0.20 1.41
C MET A 57 -4.46 1.34 2.42
N TYR A 58 -5.61 1.74 2.95
CA TYR A 58 -5.68 2.74 4.01
C TYR A 58 -6.93 2.51 4.86
N THR A 59 -6.88 3.04 6.08
CA THR A 59 -8.03 3.22 6.95
C THR A 59 -8.36 4.71 7.10
N TYR A 60 -9.62 5.01 7.36
CA TYR A 60 -10.12 6.35 7.64
C TYR A 60 -11.06 6.30 8.84
N ASN A 61 -10.71 7.01 9.92
CA ASN A 61 -11.57 7.14 11.09
C ASN A 61 -12.49 8.35 10.94
N ILE A 62 -13.81 8.15 10.98
CA ILE A 62 -14.77 9.24 10.80
C ILE A 62 -14.82 10.23 11.96
N ILE A 63 -14.44 9.79 13.17
CA ILE A 63 -14.45 10.59 14.39
C ILE A 63 -13.17 11.42 14.46
N SER A 64 -12.00 10.78 14.46
CA SER A 64 -10.72 11.50 14.55
C SER A 64 -10.29 12.16 13.24
N LYS A 65 -10.94 11.82 12.12
CA LYS A 65 -10.57 12.25 10.75
C LYS A 65 -9.18 11.77 10.30
N GLU A 66 -8.56 10.88 11.05
CA GLU A 66 -7.25 10.34 10.73
C GLU A 66 -7.31 9.33 9.58
N ARG A 67 -6.27 9.37 8.73
CA ARG A 67 -6.07 8.41 7.65
C ARG A 67 -4.71 7.74 7.81
N VAL A 68 -4.71 6.41 7.87
CA VAL A 68 -3.48 5.61 7.99
C VAL A 68 -3.32 4.78 6.73
N PHE A 69 -2.16 4.89 6.07
CA PHE A 69 -1.84 4.15 4.85
C PHE A 69 -0.94 2.96 5.16
N PHE A 70 -1.30 1.77 4.67
CA PHE A 70 -0.52 0.54 4.83
C PHE A 70 0.28 0.18 3.58
N ILE A 71 0.25 1.04 2.56
CA ILE A 71 0.99 0.87 1.32
C ILE A 71 1.68 2.17 0.95
N GLU A 72 2.79 2.07 0.22
CA GLU A 72 3.57 3.21 -0.26
C GLU A 72 3.96 3.04 -1.72
N HIS A 73 3.94 4.14 -2.47
CA HIS A 73 4.49 4.16 -3.83
C HIS A 73 5.99 3.90 -3.80
N ILE A 74 6.48 3.09 -4.74
CA ILE A 74 7.93 2.97 -4.94
C ILE A 74 8.47 4.32 -5.41
N PRO A 75 9.45 4.91 -4.71
CA PRO A 75 10.05 6.17 -5.11
C PRO A 75 10.64 6.08 -6.53
N PHE A 76 10.44 7.13 -7.33
CA PHE A 76 10.82 7.13 -8.75
C PHE A 76 12.29 6.81 -8.98
N PHE A 77 13.20 7.29 -8.12
CA PHE A 77 14.63 7.02 -8.25
C PHE A 77 14.98 5.53 -8.15
N GLN A 78 14.23 4.73 -7.39
CA GLN A 78 14.42 3.28 -7.32
C GLN A 78 13.89 2.56 -8.57
N ARG A 79 12.99 3.18 -9.33
CA ARG A 79 12.57 2.67 -10.66
C ARG A 79 13.66 2.92 -11.70
N VAL A 80 14.35 4.06 -11.64
CA VAL A 80 15.41 4.44 -12.58
C VAL A 80 16.73 3.71 -12.30
N ALA A 81 17.08 3.48 -11.03
CA ALA A 81 18.31 2.77 -10.66
C ALA A 81 18.39 1.33 -11.24
N SER A 82 17.25 0.71 -11.54
CA SER A 82 17.21 -0.60 -12.22
C SER A 82 17.53 -0.55 -13.71
N CYS A 83 17.48 0.63 -14.35
CA CYS A 83 17.87 0.82 -15.76
C CYS A 83 19.35 1.21 -15.92
N CYS A 84 20.02 1.63 -14.84
CA CYS A 84 21.42 2.07 -14.89
C CYS A 84 22.44 1.07 -14.33
N ASN A 85 22.01 -0.08 -13.79
CA ASN A 85 22.90 -1.12 -13.24
C ASN A 85 23.28 -2.24 -14.23
N ASN A 86 23.06 -2.05 -15.54
CA ASN A 86 23.54 -2.96 -16.60
C ASN A 86 24.85 -2.49 -17.27
N LEU A 87 25.70 -1.75 -16.54
CA LEU A 87 27.01 -1.32 -17.00
C LEU A 87 28.06 -1.58 -15.91
N PHE A 88 28.37 -2.85 -15.64
CA PHE A 88 29.69 -3.31 -15.16
C PHE A 88 29.87 -4.78 -15.50
#